data_AF-A0A955ZV09-F1
#
_entry.id   AF-A0A955ZV09-F1
#
_cell.length_a   1.000
_cell.length_b   1.000
_cell.length_c   1.000
_cell.angle_alpha   90.00
_cell.angle_beta   90.00
_cell.angle_gamma   90.00
#
_symmetry.space_group_name_H-M   'P 1'
#
loop_
_entity.id
_entity.type
_entity.pdbx_description
1 polymer ?
#
loop_
_entity_poly.entity_id
_entity_poly.type
_entity_poly.pdbx_seq_one_letter_code
_entity_poly.pdbx_strand_id
1 'polypeptide(L)'
;MERTNVATSLYERLGGEPAIEAAVGIFYEKLLGDELLVPFFDGVDMAKQARKQRAFLSYALGGPQKWTGRSMRAAHATAVRRGLSDEHFDRVAGHLVDTLGELGVAKAEIDDVVAVVGSTRDDVLNR
;
A
#
# COMPACT_ATOMS: atom_id res chain seq x y z
N MET A 1 -28.10 -17.11 -18.82
CA MET A 1 -27.65 -16.60 -17.51
C MET A 1 -26.80 -15.38 -17.78
N GLU A 2 -27.34 -14.20 -17.47
CA GLU A 2 -26.63 -12.94 -17.51
C GLU A 2 -25.35 -13.02 -16.68
N ARG A 3 -24.21 -12.79 -17.32
CA ARG A 3 -23.03 -12.30 -16.60
C ARG A 3 -23.27 -10.81 -16.43
N THR A 4 -23.76 -10.41 -15.26
CA THR A 4 -23.62 -9.02 -14.83
C THR A 4 -22.15 -8.67 -14.97
N ASN A 5 -21.84 -7.74 -15.87
CA ASN A 5 -20.53 -7.14 -16.02
C ASN A 5 -20.32 -6.25 -14.78
N VAL A 6 -20.08 -6.88 -13.62
CA VAL A 6 -19.59 -6.19 -12.43
C VAL A 6 -18.19 -5.74 -12.83
N ALA A 7 -17.96 -4.43 -12.85
CA ALA A 7 -16.63 -3.89 -13.10
C ALA A 7 -15.65 -4.60 -12.15
N THR A 8 -14.74 -5.39 -12.72
CA THR A 8 -13.78 -6.18 -11.97
C THR A 8 -12.97 -5.25 -11.08
N SER A 9 -12.89 -5.57 -9.79
CA SER A 9 -12.16 -4.73 -8.82
C SER A 9 -10.69 -4.60 -9.23
N LEU A 10 -10.02 -3.53 -8.80
CA LEU A 10 -8.58 -3.39 -9.04
C LEU A 10 -7.79 -4.55 -8.42
N TYR A 11 -8.22 -5.00 -7.24
CA TYR A 11 -7.71 -6.22 -6.59
C TYR A 11 -7.79 -7.46 -7.51
N GLU A 12 -8.94 -7.72 -8.14
CA GLU A 12 -9.09 -8.85 -9.07
C GLU A 12 -8.27 -8.67 -10.35
N ARG A 13 -8.22 -7.44 -10.90
CA ARG A 13 -7.40 -7.09 -12.08
C ARG A 13 -5.91 -7.34 -11.84
N LEU A 14 -5.45 -7.14 -10.61
CA LEU A 14 -4.06 -7.37 -10.20
C LEU A 14 -3.74 -8.84 -9.94
N GLY A 15 -4.72 -9.75 -9.91
CA GLY A 15 -4.52 -11.17 -9.62
C GLY A 15 -4.85 -11.60 -8.19
N GLY A 16 -5.50 -10.73 -7.41
CA GLY A 16 -6.00 -11.04 -6.07
C GLY A 16 -4.92 -11.30 -5.02
N GLU A 17 -5.25 -12.08 -3.98
CA GLU A 17 -4.43 -12.26 -2.78
C GLU A 17 -2.98 -12.69 -3.09
N PRO A 18 -2.70 -13.64 -4.00
CA PRO A 18 -1.32 -14.03 -4.30
C PRO A 18 -0.47 -12.88 -4.85
N ALA A 19 -1.07 -12.03 -5.70
CA ALA A 19 -0.37 -10.87 -6.26
C ALA A 19 -0.14 -9.79 -5.20
N ILE A 20 -1.13 -9.54 -4.32
CA ILE A 20 -0.97 -8.62 -3.19
C ILE A 20 0.09 -9.12 -2.21
N GLU A 21 0.14 -10.42 -1.94
CA GLU A 21 1.16 -11.02 -1.08
C GLU A 21 2.57 -10.84 -1.64
N ALA A 22 2.77 -11.12 -2.93
CA ALA A 22 4.04 -10.91 -3.62
C ALA A 22 4.45 -9.42 -3.60
N ALA A 23 3.51 -8.53 -3.93
CA ALA A 23 3.74 -7.08 -3.92
C ALA A 23 4.17 -6.59 -2.54
N VAL A 24 3.49 -7.00 -1.47
CA VAL A 24 3.84 -6.54 -0.11
C VAL A 24 5.23 -7.03 0.32
N GLY A 25 5.65 -8.23 -0.07
CA GLY A 25 6.98 -8.72 0.22
C GLY A 25 8.07 -7.82 -0.38
N ILE A 26 8.04 -7.65 -1.70
CA ILE A 26 9.00 -6.82 -2.44
C ILE A 26 8.95 -5.36 -1.96
N PHE A 27 7.75 -4.83 -1.74
CA PHE A 27 7.55 -3.47 -1.28
C PHE A 27 8.28 -3.22 0.05
N TYR A 28 8.14 -4.10 1.05
CA TYR A 28 8.83 -3.90 2.32
C TYR A 28 10.35 -4.10 2.23
N GLU A 29 10.85 -4.96 1.34
CA GLU A 29 12.29 -5.04 1.07
C GLU A 29 12.82 -3.69 0.59
N LYS A 30 12.11 -3.01 -0.31
CA LYS A 30 12.47 -1.66 -0.79
C LYS A 30 12.38 -0.61 0.32
N LEU A 31 11.30 -0.60 1.11
CA LEU A 31 11.14 0.36 2.21
C LEU A 31 12.24 0.21 3.28
N LEU A 32 12.64 -1.03 3.58
CA LEU A 32 13.69 -1.31 4.57
C LEU A 32 15.10 -1.09 4.02
N GLY A 33 15.27 -1.10 2.70
CA GLY A 33 16.51 -0.73 2.02
C GLY A 33 16.68 0.79 1.81
N ASP A 34 15.65 1.58 2.07
CA ASP A 34 15.66 3.03 1.89
C ASP A 34 16.09 3.74 3.18
N GLU A 35 17.25 4.41 3.15
CA GLU A 35 17.86 5.08 4.31
C GLU A 35 17.00 6.19 4.93
N LEU A 36 16.10 6.82 4.16
CA LEU A 36 15.18 7.84 4.68
C LEU A 36 13.93 7.22 5.32
N LEU A 37 13.55 6.01 4.90
CA LEU A 37 12.33 5.35 5.38
C LEU A 37 12.59 4.37 6.50
N VAL A 38 13.73 3.67 6.48
CA VAL A 38 14.06 2.61 7.45
C VAL A 38 13.94 3.05 8.91
N PRO A 39 14.29 4.30 9.33
CA PRO A 39 14.16 4.69 10.73
C PRO A 39 12.71 4.68 11.23
N PHE A 40 11.71 4.88 10.35
CA PHE A 40 10.30 4.84 10.76
C PHE A 40 9.85 3.44 11.18
N PHE A 41 10.60 2.40 10.79
CA PHE A 41 10.32 1.00 11.11
C PHE A 41 11.10 0.48 12.33
N ASP A 42 11.88 1.33 13.00
CA ASP A 42 12.59 0.96 14.23
C ASP A 42 11.64 0.43 15.31
N GLY A 43 11.89 -0.79 15.78
CA GLY A 43 11.06 -1.46 16.79
C GLY A 43 9.70 -1.94 16.29
N VAL A 44 9.45 -1.90 14.97
CA VAL A 44 8.23 -2.44 14.36
C VAL A 44 8.39 -3.93 14.07
N ASP A 45 7.41 -4.73 14.49
CA ASP A 45 7.28 -6.12 14.07
C ASP A 45 6.91 -6.16 12.58
N MET A 46 7.91 -6.36 11.72
CA MET A 46 7.74 -6.32 10.27
C MET A 46 6.88 -7.46 9.72
N ALA A 47 6.88 -8.63 10.38
CA ALA A 47 5.97 -9.71 9.99
C ALA A 47 4.51 -9.31 10.24
N LYS A 48 4.23 -8.69 11.39
CA LYS A 48 2.88 -8.16 11.69
C LYS A 48 2.52 -6.98 10.79
N GLN A 49 3.49 -6.14 10.45
CA GLN A 49 3.29 -5.00 9.58
C GLN A 49 2.96 -5.45 8.14
N ALA A 50 3.70 -6.41 7.58
CA ALA A 50 3.40 -6.98 6.27
C ALA A 50 2.00 -7.60 6.22
N ARG A 51 1.59 -8.37 7.24
CA ARG A 51 0.22 -8.92 7.30
C ARG A 51 -0.86 -7.83 7.29
N LYS A 52 -0.66 -6.75 8.05
CA LYS A 52 -1.60 -5.61 8.06
C LYS A 52 -1.64 -4.89 6.73
N GLN A 53 -0.49 -4.69 6.09
CA GLN A 53 -0.41 -4.02 4.80
C GLN A 53 -1.14 -4.82 3.72
N ARG A 54 -0.98 -6.16 3.69
CA ARG A 54 -1.74 -7.04 2.79
C ARG A 54 -3.24 -6.86 2.98
N ALA A 55 -3.72 -6.98 4.22
CA ALA A 55 -5.13 -6.79 4.53
C ALA A 55 -5.66 -5.41 4.13
N PHE A 56 -4.87 -4.35 4.35
CA PHE A 56 -5.24 -2.99 3.97
C PHE A 56 -5.29 -2.82 2.44
N LEU A 57 -4.27 -3.28 1.70
CA LEU A 57 -4.25 -3.17 0.24
C LEU A 57 -5.36 -4.00 -0.40
N SER A 58 -5.59 -5.23 0.07
CA SER A 58 -6.72 -6.04 -0.39
C SER A 58 -8.05 -5.30 -0.21
N TYR A 59 -8.28 -4.62 0.91
CA TYR A 59 -9.47 -3.79 1.12
C TYR A 59 -9.49 -2.54 0.22
N ALA A 60 -8.40 -1.77 0.20
CA ALA A 60 -8.32 -0.48 -0.48
C ALA A 60 -8.48 -0.62 -2.01
N LEU A 61 -8.07 -1.75 -2.57
CA LEU A 61 -8.16 -2.05 -4.00
C LEU A 61 -9.49 -2.75 -4.38
N GLY A 62 -10.45 -2.81 -3.46
CA GLY A 62 -11.80 -3.33 -3.70
C GLY A 62 -11.93 -4.85 -3.56
N GLY A 63 -10.98 -5.51 -2.90
CA GLY A 63 -11.08 -6.92 -2.57
C GLY A 63 -12.17 -7.21 -1.52
N PRO A 64 -12.49 -8.49 -1.30
CA PRO A 64 -13.65 -8.90 -0.50
C PRO A 64 -13.48 -8.68 1.02
N GLN A 65 -12.26 -8.38 1.46
CA GLN A 65 -11.92 -8.21 2.88
C GLN A 65 -12.27 -6.81 3.37
N LYS A 66 -12.78 -6.70 4.60
CA LYS A 66 -12.99 -5.41 5.27
C LYS A 66 -11.76 -5.02 6.08
N TRP A 67 -11.38 -3.75 6.02
CA TRP A 67 -10.38 -3.20 6.93
C TRP A 67 -10.93 -3.04 8.34
N THR A 68 -10.25 -3.62 9.33
CA THR A 68 -10.61 -3.56 10.76
C THR A 68 -9.50 -2.97 11.63
N GLY A 69 -8.42 -2.50 11.01
CA GLY A 69 -7.30 -1.88 11.71
C GLY A 69 -7.53 -0.40 12.02
N ARG A 70 -6.46 0.28 12.41
CA ARG A 70 -6.48 1.72 12.68
C ARG A 70 -6.75 2.51 11.39
N SER A 71 -7.34 3.69 11.51
CA SER A 71 -7.36 4.65 10.41
C SER A 71 -5.93 5.06 10.00
N MET A 72 -5.75 5.53 8.77
CA MET A 72 -4.44 5.98 8.29
C MET A 72 -3.87 7.09 9.17
N ARG A 73 -4.70 8.07 9.59
CA ARG A 73 -4.33 9.10 10.57
C ARG A 73 -3.79 8.51 11.88
N ALA A 74 -4.55 7.63 12.50
CA ALA A 74 -4.17 7.04 13.78
C ALA A 74 -2.96 6.09 13.67
N ALA A 75 -2.79 5.41 12.53
CA ALA A 75 -1.66 4.53 12.28
C ALA A 75 -0.34 5.32 12.12
N HIS A 76 -0.37 6.47 11.44
CA HIS A 76 0.81 7.25 11.10
C HIS A 76 1.11 8.42 12.06
N ALA A 77 0.23 8.69 13.04
CA ALA A 77 0.41 9.79 14.01
C ALA A 77 1.79 9.82 14.70
N THR A 78 2.33 8.67 15.08
CA THR A 78 3.67 8.60 15.67
C THR A 78 4.77 8.90 14.65
N ALA A 79 4.64 8.42 13.42
CA ALA A 79 5.59 8.73 12.36
C ALA A 79 5.60 10.23 12.03
N VAL A 80 4.42 10.87 11.95
CA VAL A 80 4.31 12.33 11.78
C VAL A 80 5.00 13.10 12.90
N ARG A 81 4.82 12.69 14.17
CA ARG A 81 5.57 13.30 15.29
C ARG A 81 7.09 13.08 15.21
N ARG A 82 7.55 12.09 14.46
CA ARG A 82 8.96 11.80 14.20
C ARG A 82 9.50 12.45 12.92
N GLY A 83 8.69 13.25 12.21
CA GLY A 83 9.11 13.97 11.01
C GLY A 83 8.70 13.32 9.68
N LEU A 84 7.71 12.42 9.67
CA LEU A 84 7.10 11.95 8.42
C LEU A 84 6.58 13.15 7.61
N SER A 85 6.92 13.20 6.33
CA SER A 85 6.71 14.35 5.45
C SER A 85 6.31 13.90 4.04
N ASP A 86 6.03 14.87 3.17
CA ASP A 86 5.75 14.60 1.76
C ASP A 86 6.86 13.83 1.05
N GLU A 87 8.12 14.12 1.34
CA GLU A 87 9.26 13.41 0.74
C GLU A 87 9.22 11.91 1.07
N HIS A 88 8.91 11.57 2.32
CA HIS A 88 8.76 10.17 2.73
C HIS A 88 7.56 9.52 2.04
N PHE A 89 6.43 10.23 1.93
CA PHE A 89 5.26 9.73 1.24
C PHE A 89 5.56 9.47 -0.25
N ASP A 90 6.25 10.40 -0.91
CA ASP A 90 6.63 10.29 -2.32
C ASP A 90 7.57 9.09 -2.54
N ARG A 91 8.53 8.87 -1.64
CA ARG A 91 9.39 7.69 -1.69
C ARG A 91 8.62 6.39 -1.52
N VAL A 92 7.71 6.33 -0.55
CA VAL A 92 6.84 5.15 -0.35
C VAL A 92 5.99 4.89 -1.61
N ALA A 93 5.42 5.93 -2.23
CA ALA A 93 4.65 5.78 -3.46
C ALA A 93 5.54 5.32 -4.65
N GLY A 94 6.76 5.85 -4.76
CA GLY A 94 7.75 5.41 -5.75
C GLY A 94 8.11 3.94 -5.61
N HIS A 95 8.40 3.48 -4.39
CA HIS A 95 8.69 2.05 -4.13
C HIS A 95 7.52 1.15 -4.49
N LEU A 96 6.28 1.60 -4.28
CA LEU A 96 5.10 0.84 -4.69
C LEU A 96 5.00 0.74 -6.22
N VAL A 97 5.25 1.83 -6.94
CA VAL A 97 5.28 1.84 -8.42
C VAL A 97 6.36 0.88 -8.93
N ASP A 98 7.56 0.93 -8.38
CA ASP A 98 8.66 0.06 -8.77
C ASP A 98 8.33 -1.42 -8.50
N THR A 99 7.76 -1.74 -7.33
CA THR A 99 7.29 -3.08 -7.00
C THR A 99 6.27 -3.62 -8.00
N LEU A 100 5.26 -2.80 -8.35
CA LEU A 100 4.22 -3.23 -9.29
C LEU A 100 4.79 -3.39 -10.70
N GLY A 101 5.72 -2.52 -11.11
CA GLY A 101 6.45 -2.64 -12.36
C GLY A 101 7.28 -3.92 -12.45
N GLU A 102 7.99 -4.29 -11.37
CA GLU A 102 8.76 -5.53 -11.27
C GLU A 102 7.89 -6.79 -11.36
N LEU A 103 6.65 -6.70 -10.85
CA LEU A 103 5.66 -7.78 -10.96
C LEU A 103 4.96 -7.82 -12.33
N GLY A 104 5.33 -6.95 -13.27
CA GLY A 104 4.76 -6.91 -14.61
C GLY A 104 3.32 -6.38 -14.65
N VAL A 105 2.89 -5.64 -13.63
CA VAL A 105 1.58 -4.99 -13.60
C VAL A 105 1.53 -3.94 -14.71
N ALA A 106 0.45 -3.93 -15.50
CA ALA A 106 0.32 -2.98 -16.58
C ALA A 106 0.18 -1.54 -16.05
N LYS A 107 0.68 -0.57 -16.83
CA LYS A 107 0.77 0.83 -16.40
C LYS A 107 -0.59 1.40 -15.98
N ALA A 108 -1.68 1.03 -16.67
CA ALA A 108 -3.02 1.51 -16.34
C ALA A 108 -3.44 1.11 -14.92
N GLU A 109 -3.16 -0.13 -14.52
CA GLU A 109 -3.41 -0.63 -13.17
C GLU A 109 -2.49 0.06 -12.14
N ILE A 110 -1.23 0.31 -12.48
CA ILE A 110 -0.31 1.07 -11.61
C ILE A 110 -0.86 2.48 -11.38
N ASP A 111 -1.30 3.17 -12.44
CA ASP A 111 -1.89 4.51 -12.34
C ASP A 111 -3.13 4.50 -11.44
N ASP A 112 -4.00 3.49 -11.57
CA ASP A 112 -5.17 3.31 -10.69
C ASP A 112 -4.75 3.10 -9.22
N VAL A 113 -3.73 2.27 -8.96
CA VAL A 113 -3.21 2.04 -7.59
C VAL A 113 -2.64 3.33 -7.01
N VAL A 114 -1.84 4.07 -7.78
CA VAL A 114 -1.24 5.34 -7.36
C VAL A 114 -2.31 6.38 -7.06
N ALA A 115 -3.41 6.44 -7.83
CA ALA A 115 -4.52 7.32 -7.54
C ALA A 115 -5.18 7.00 -6.18
N VAL A 116 -5.41 5.70 -5.89
CA VAL A 116 -5.93 5.26 -4.59
C VAL A 116 -4.98 5.63 -3.45
N VAL A 117 -3.69 5.32 -3.58
CA VAL A 117 -2.69 5.63 -2.56
C VAL A 117 -2.55 7.13 -2.35
N GLY A 118 -2.49 7.91 -3.43
CA GLY A 118 -2.40 9.37 -3.40
C GLY A 118 -3.57 10.01 -2.64
N SER A 119 -4.77 9.45 -2.75
CA SER A 119 -5.95 9.92 -1.99
C SER A 119 -5.79 9.81 -0.46
N THR A 120 -4.87 8.96 0.02
CA THR A 120 -4.61 8.77 1.45
C THR A 120 -3.58 9.74 2.03
N ARG A 121 -2.95 10.59 1.21
CA ARG A 121 -1.81 11.43 1.61
C ARG A 121 -2.11 12.27 2.85
N ASP A 122 -3.21 13.01 2.84
CA ASP A 122 -3.52 13.92 3.95
C ASP A 122 -3.85 13.16 5.23
N ASP A 123 -4.43 11.96 5.11
CA ASP A 123 -4.61 11.08 6.27
C ASP A 123 -3.27 10.54 6.80
N VAL A 124 -2.35 10.12 5.94
CA VAL A 124 -1.03 9.63 6.36
C VAL A 124 -0.21 10.74 7.01
N LEU A 125 -0.28 11.96 6.47
CA LEU A 125 0.46 13.13 6.95
C LEU A 125 -0.27 13.91 8.05
N ASN A 126 -1.47 13.49 8.45
CA ASN A 126 -2.31 14.13 9.46
C ASN A 126 -2.57 15.63 9.20
N ARG A 127 -3.02 15.98 7.99
CA ARG A 127 -3.44 17.34 7.63
C ARG A 127 -4.79 17.40 6.92
#